data_AF-A0A8T9CA17-F1
#
_entry.id   AF-A0A8T9CA17-F1
#
_cell.length_a   1.000
_cell.length_b   1.000
_cell.length_c   1.000
_cell.angle_alpha   90.00
_cell.angle_beta   90.00
_cell.angle_gamma   90.00
#
_symmetry.space_group_name_H-M   'P 1'
#
loop_
_entity.id
_entity.type
_entity.pdbx_description
1 polymer ?
#
loop_
_entity_poly.entity_id
_entity_poly.type
_entity_poly.pdbx_seq_one_letter_code
_entity_poly.pdbx_strand_id
1 'polypeptide(L)'
;MKLTTVLLTALAALTTAQNPGDLPSQLPACAQSCASPYFTASGTTFAGCYYKDVSCVCSMSDFIIAISCCIATSCNAADQQITIAFAQNLCGQVSLPGTPPLPSTAR
;
A
#
# COMPACT_ATOMS: atom_id res chain seq x y z
N MET A 1 -41.25 27.67 32.18
CA MET A 1 -40.02 27.03 32.67
C MET A 1 -39.05 26.90 31.49
N LYS A 2 -37.85 27.46 31.61
CA LYS A 2 -36.80 27.45 30.59
C LYS A 2 -36.10 26.08 30.64
N LEU A 3 -36.08 25.36 29.53
CA LEU A 3 -35.32 24.11 29.40
C LEU A 3 -33.92 24.44 28.89
N THR A 4 -32.99 24.41 29.84
CA THR A 4 -31.57 24.69 29.69
C THR A 4 -30.88 23.56 28.93
N THR A 5 -30.02 23.97 28.00
CA THR A 5 -29.05 23.21 27.19
C THR A 5 -28.28 22.13 27.95
N VAL A 6 -28.14 20.94 27.32
CA VAL A 6 -26.96 20.10 27.52
C VAL A 6 -26.38 19.78 26.13
N LEU A 7 -25.33 20.52 25.80
CA LEU A 7 -24.50 20.32 24.62
C LEU A 7 -23.55 19.15 24.93
N LEU A 8 -23.88 17.92 24.51
CA LEU A 8 -22.92 16.81 24.52
C LEU A 8 -22.11 16.85 23.21
N THR A 9 -21.02 17.61 23.19
CA THR A 9 -19.99 17.44 22.17
C THR A 9 -19.11 16.25 22.60
N ALA A 10 -19.49 15.05 22.15
CA ALA A 10 -18.60 13.90 22.20
C ALA A 10 -17.45 14.16 21.23
N LEU A 11 -16.27 14.43 21.78
CA LEU A 11 -15.01 14.55 21.05
C LEU A 11 -14.70 13.16 20.47
N ALA A 12 -14.92 12.98 19.17
CA ALA A 12 -14.54 11.76 18.47
C ALA A 12 -13.01 11.62 18.54
N ALA A 13 -12.51 10.72 19.38
CA ALA A 13 -11.12 10.30 19.32
C ALA A 13 -10.89 9.63 17.97
N LEU A 14 -10.14 10.28 17.08
CA LEU A 14 -9.58 9.64 15.89
C LEU A 14 -8.54 8.62 16.37
N THR A 15 -9.02 7.44 16.74
CA THR A 15 -8.18 6.25 16.74
C THR A 15 -7.83 5.99 15.28
N THR A 16 -6.56 6.15 14.90
CA THR A 16 -6.04 5.57 13.66
C THR A 16 -6.02 4.07 13.85
N ALA A 17 -7.20 3.46 13.76
CA ALA A 17 -7.33 2.03 13.60
C ALA A 17 -6.48 1.68 12.38
N GLN A 18 -5.48 0.82 12.58
CA GLN A 18 -4.71 0.25 11.50
C GLN A 18 -5.67 -0.65 10.74
N ASN A 19 -6.39 -0.07 9.76
CA ASN A 19 -7.37 -0.81 9.00
C ASN A 19 -6.62 -1.90 8.21
N PRO A 20 -7.15 -3.13 8.16
CA PRO A 20 -6.65 -4.11 7.20
C PRO A 20 -6.80 -3.49 5.80
N GLY A 21 -5.68 -3.16 5.17
CA GLY A 21 -5.63 -2.46 3.88
C GLY A 21 -4.94 -1.09 3.89
N ASP A 22 -4.44 -0.62 5.04
CA ASP A 22 -3.60 0.58 5.06
C ASP A 22 -2.26 0.32 4.36
N LEU A 23 -1.93 1.18 3.41
CA LEU A 23 -0.63 1.19 2.77
C LEU A 23 0.46 1.61 3.76
N PRO A 24 1.72 1.16 3.57
CA PRO A 24 2.82 1.59 4.42
C PRO A 24 2.93 3.11 4.42
N SER A 25 2.96 3.73 5.59
CA SER A 25 3.06 5.18 5.73
C SER A 25 4.37 5.76 5.17
N GLN A 26 5.38 4.91 4.98
CA GLN A 26 6.62 5.25 4.27
C GLN A 26 6.47 5.38 2.74
N LEU A 27 5.34 5.00 2.14
CA LEU A 27 5.09 5.25 0.72
C LEU A 27 4.65 6.70 0.50
N PRO A 28 5.13 7.37 -0.57
CA PRO A 28 4.62 8.67 -0.97
C PRO A 28 3.11 8.66 -1.19
N ALA A 29 2.43 9.78 -0.90
CA ALA A 29 0.98 9.89 -1.05
C ALA A 29 0.49 9.57 -2.49
N CYS A 30 1.29 9.90 -3.50
CA CYS A 30 0.99 9.55 -4.90
C CYS A 30 0.99 8.02 -5.11
N ALA A 31 1.94 7.30 -4.51
CA ALA A 31 2.03 5.85 -4.60
C ALA A 31 0.89 5.16 -3.84
N GLN A 32 0.51 5.71 -2.68
CA GLN A 32 -0.67 5.24 -1.94
C GLN A 32 -1.95 5.41 -2.77
N SER A 33 -2.08 6.53 -3.47
CA SER A 33 -3.22 6.80 -4.35
C SER A 33 -3.25 5.88 -5.58
N CYS A 34 -2.08 5.48 -6.10
CA CYS A 34 -1.97 4.49 -7.17
C CYS A 34 -2.30 3.07 -6.70
N ALA A 35 -2.01 2.74 -5.45
CA ALA A 35 -2.20 1.39 -4.91
C ALA A 35 -3.60 1.16 -4.30
N SER A 36 -4.23 2.21 -3.76
CA SER A 36 -5.54 2.11 -3.09
C SER A 36 -6.65 1.43 -3.92
N PRO A 37 -6.74 1.61 -5.25
CA PRO A 37 -7.79 0.97 -6.06
C PRO A 37 -7.66 -0.55 -6.15
N TYR A 38 -6.49 -1.10 -5.80
CA TYR A 38 -6.24 -2.54 -5.85
C TYR A 38 -6.68 -3.26 -4.58
N PHE A 39 -7.08 -2.52 -3.53
CA PHE A 39 -7.75 -3.12 -2.37
C PHE A 39 -9.22 -3.41 -2.68
N THR A 40 -9.72 -4.52 -2.18
CA THR A 40 -11.18 -4.73 -2.12
C THR A 40 -11.81 -3.88 -1.03
N ALA A 41 -13.13 -3.67 -1.11
CA ALA A 41 -13.89 -2.96 -0.10
C ALA A 41 -13.75 -3.56 1.32
N SER A 42 -13.45 -4.85 1.41
CA SER A 42 -13.19 -5.55 2.68
C SER A 42 -11.75 -5.40 3.19
N GLY A 43 -10.82 -4.87 2.37
CA GLY A 43 -9.41 -4.71 2.70
C GLY A 43 -8.63 -6.03 2.84
N THR A 44 -9.26 -7.16 2.55
CA THR A 44 -8.67 -8.50 2.72
C THR A 44 -7.85 -8.95 1.52
N THR A 45 -8.05 -8.32 0.36
CA THR A 45 -7.30 -8.63 -0.85
C THR A 45 -6.71 -7.38 -1.46
N PHE A 46 -5.53 -7.54 -2.04
CA PHE A 46 -4.78 -6.52 -2.74
C PHE A 46 -4.29 -7.11 -4.06
N ALA A 47 -4.61 -6.45 -5.18
CA ALA A 47 -4.21 -6.89 -6.52
C ALA A 47 -4.61 -8.34 -6.85
N GLY A 48 -5.76 -8.81 -6.35
CA GLY A 48 -6.25 -10.19 -6.54
C GLY A 48 -5.61 -11.23 -5.61
N CYS A 49 -4.70 -10.82 -4.75
CA CYS A 49 -4.04 -11.67 -3.75
C CYS A 49 -4.56 -11.39 -2.35
N TYR A 50 -4.36 -12.29 -1.39
CA TYR A 50 -4.50 -11.93 0.02
C TYR A 50 -3.54 -10.79 0.35
N TYR A 51 -3.99 -9.77 1.08
CA TYR A 51 -3.21 -8.52 1.23
C TYR A 51 -1.83 -8.68 1.90
N LYS A 52 -1.59 -9.78 2.62
CA LYS A 52 -0.27 -10.12 3.21
C LYS A 52 0.54 -11.11 2.39
N ASP A 53 0.00 -11.63 1.28
CA ASP A 53 0.69 -12.56 0.41
C ASP A 53 1.57 -11.79 -0.59
N VAL A 54 2.74 -11.39 -0.11
CA VAL A 54 3.73 -10.65 -0.89
C VAL A 54 4.17 -11.43 -2.14
N SER A 55 4.34 -12.75 -2.02
CA SER A 55 4.74 -13.59 -3.16
C SER A 55 3.69 -13.57 -4.26
N CYS A 56 2.40 -13.68 -3.90
CA CYS A 56 1.31 -13.56 -4.87
C CYS A 56 1.31 -12.17 -5.52
N VAL A 57 1.35 -11.09 -4.73
CA VAL A 57 1.31 -9.71 -5.25
C VAL A 57 2.48 -9.44 -6.19
N CYS A 58 3.69 -9.85 -5.82
CA CYS A 58 4.90 -9.67 -6.62
C CYS A 58 4.93 -10.56 -7.87
N SER A 59 4.14 -11.62 -7.93
CA SER A 59 3.98 -12.46 -9.13
C SER A 59 2.96 -11.91 -10.14
N MET A 60 2.10 -10.98 -9.72
CA MET A 60 1.05 -10.40 -10.57
C MET A 60 1.62 -9.33 -11.51
N SER A 61 2.13 -9.77 -12.65
CA SER A 61 2.78 -8.89 -13.65
C SER A 61 1.88 -7.74 -14.11
N ASP A 62 0.59 -7.99 -14.34
CA ASP A 62 -0.38 -6.95 -14.75
C ASP A 62 -0.53 -5.85 -13.69
N PHE A 63 -0.53 -6.23 -12.41
CA PHE A 63 -0.55 -5.27 -11.32
C PHE A 63 0.73 -4.44 -11.28
N ILE A 64 1.90 -5.07 -11.38
CA ILE A 64 3.19 -4.39 -11.37
C ILE A 64 3.30 -3.39 -12.53
N ILE A 65 2.83 -3.76 -13.72
CA ILE A 65 2.81 -2.86 -14.88
C ILE A 65 1.86 -1.69 -14.64
N ALA A 66 0.63 -1.96 -14.21
CA ALA A 66 -0.39 -0.94 -14.04
C ALA A 66 -0.03 0.08 -12.93
N ILE A 67 0.51 -0.39 -11.79
CA ILE A 67 0.96 0.51 -10.73
C ILE A 67 2.19 1.31 -11.16
N SER A 68 3.13 0.71 -11.91
CA SER A 68 4.30 1.42 -12.44
C SER A 68 3.89 2.53 -13.40
N CYS A 69 2.90 2.29 -14.26
CA CYS A 69 2.33 3.32 -15.13
C CYS A 69 1.73 4.46 -14.31
N CYS A 70 0.92 4.16 -13.29
CA CYS A 70 0.32 5.19 -12.43
C CYS A 70 1.39 6.02 -11.70
N ILE A 71 2.43 5.37 -11.16
CA ILE A 71 3.53 6.04 -10.47
C ILE A 71 4.31 6.93 -11.46
N ALA A 72 4.61 6.45 -12.67
CA ALA A 72 5.32 7.22 -13.67
C ALA A 72 4.58 8.50 -14.09
N THR A 73 3.24 8.47 -14.12
CA THR A 73 2.41 9.63 -14.51
C THR A 73 2.07 10.55 -13.34
N SER A 74 1.98 10.02 -12.12
CA SER A 74 1.37 10.73 -10.98
C SER A 74 2.37 11.12 -9.89
N CYS A 75 3.56 10.53 -9.88
CA CYS A 75 4.62 10.79 -8.91
C CYS A 75 5.78 11.55 -9.55
N ASN A 76 6.43 12.43 -8.79
CA ASN A 76 7.69 13.05 -9.21
C ASN A 76 8.86 12.03 -9.13
N ALA A 77 10.01 12.37 -9.69
CA ALA A 77 11.16 11.47 -9.75
C ALA A 77 11.65 10.96 -8.36
N ALA A 78 11.57 11.79 -7.32
CA ALA A 78 12.00 11.39 -5.98
C ALA A 78 11.03 10.34 -5.38
N ASP A 79 9.72 10.58 -5.51
CA ASP A 79 8.68 9.67 -5.05
C ASP A 79 8.69 8.34 -5.82
N GLN A 80 8.99 8.39 -7.12
CA GLN A 80 9.20 7.19 -7.92
C GLN A 80 10.36 6.36 -7.37
N GLN A 81 11.50 6.97 -7.05
CA GLN A 81 12.65 6.24 -6.49
C GLN A 81 12.35 5.62 -5.13
N ILE A 82 11.67 6.34 -4.23
CA ILE A 82 11.24 5.80 -2.93
C ILE A 82 10.34 4.57 -3.14
N THR A 83 9.38 4.67 -4.05
CA THR A 83 8.43 3.59 -4.33
C THR A 83 9.10 2.38 -4.96
N ILE A 84 10.03 2.60 -5.90
CA ILE A 84 10.82 1.52 -6.53
C ILE A 84 11.70 0.82 -5.49
N ALA A 85 12.39 1.58 -4.63
CA ALA A 85 13.21 1.00 -3.57
C ALA A 85 12.37 0.18 -2.59
N PHE A 86 11.18 0.65 -2.24
CA PHE A 86 10.24 -0.12 -1.43
C PHE A 86 9.82 -1.42 -2.13
N ALA A 87 9.42 -1.35 -3.41
CA ALA A 87 8.99 -2.52 -4.18
C ALA A 87 10.12 -3.55 -4.33
N GLN A 88 11.36 -3.11 -4.56
CA GLN A 88 12.53 -3.99 -4.62
C GLN A 88 12.83 -4.65 -3.26
N ASN A 89 12.72 -3.91 -2.16
CA ASN A 89 12.88 -4.49 -0.83
C ASN A 89 11.75 -5.46 -0.47
N LEU A 90 10.54 -5.23 -0.97
CA LEU A 90 9.40 -6.11 -0.69
C LEU A 90 9.44 -7.38 -1.55
N CYS A 91 9.56 -7.22 -2.86
CA CYS A 91 9.52 -8.31 -3.83
C CYS A 91 10.88 -9.01 -4.02
N GLY A 92 11.99 -8.36 -3.68
CA GLY A 92 13.32 -8.96 -3.77
C GLY A 92 13.62 -9.97 -2.65
N GLN A 93 12.82 -9.95 -1.58
CA GLN A 93 12.96 -10.87 -0.45
C GLN A 93 12.17 -12.16 -0.65
N VAL A 94 11.29 -12.23 -1.66
CA VAL A 94 10.46 -13.40 -1.94
C VAL A 94 11.03 -14.22 -3.10
N SER A 95 10.94 -15.54 -2.98
CA SER A 95 11.31 -16.45 -4.06
C SER A 95 10.11 -16.64 -4.98
N LEU A 96 10.12 -15.98 -6.15
CA LEU A 96 9.06 -16.16 -7.15
C LEU A 96 9.30 -17.44 -7.98
N PRO A 97 8.25 -18.19 -8.36
CA PRO A 97 8.39 -19.34 -9.23
C PRO A 97 9.02 -18.94 -10.57
N GLY A 98 10.16 -19.54 -10.92
CA GLY A 98 10.84 -19.29 -12.20
C GLY A 98 11.85 -18.14 -12.22
N THR A 99 12.06 -17.42 -11.09
CA THR A 99 13.14 -16.45 -10.97
C THR A 99 14.33 -17.05 -10.20
N PRO A 100 15.58 -16.89 -10.66
CA PRO A 100 16.75 -17.20 -9.84
C PRO A 100 16.68 -16.42 -8.53
N PRO A 101 17.09 -17.00 -7.38
CA PRO A 101 17.22 -16.23 -6.15
C PRO A 101 18.13 -15.04 -6.40
N LEU A 102 17.68 -13.83 -6.01
CA LEU A 102 18.51 -12.64 -6.08
C LEU A 102 19.81 -12.91 -5.32
N PRO A 103 20.99 -12.62 -5.91
CA PRO A 103 22.25 -12.84 -5.23
C PRO A 103 22.26 -12.01 -3.94
N SER A 104 22.34 -12.69 -2.80
CA SER A 104 22.28 -12.11 -1.44
C SER A 104 23.51 -11.27 -1.07
N THR A 105 24.22 -10.71 -2.05
CA THR A 105 25.49 -9.98 -1.86
C THR A 105 25.40 -8.57 -2.45
N ALA A 106 24.87 -7.67 -1.64
CA ALA A 106 25.29 -6.27 -1.58
C ALA A 106 24.99 -5.74 -0.17
N ARG A 107 25.74 -6.25 0.82
CA ARG A 107 25.96 -5.58 2.10
C ARG A 107 27.45 -5.28 2.23
#